data_AF-A0A2M7KQE1-F1
#
_entry.id   AF-A0A2M7KQE1-F1
#
_cell.length_a   1.000
_cell.length_b   1.000
_cell.length_c   1.000
_cell.angle_alpha   90.00
_cell.angle_beta   90.00
_cell.angle_gamma   90.00
#
_symmetry.space_group_name_H-M   'P 1'
#
loop_
_entity.id
_entity.type
_entity.pdbx_description
1 polymer ?
#
loop_
_entity_poly.entity_id
_entity_poly.type
_entity_poly.pdbx_seq_one_letter_code
_entity_poly.pdbx_strand_id
1 'polypeptide(L)'
;MRLTRRRGLRIAAALVISLGGWHFAGHHIQAEQADPGALWKDIPPEGRSLKDTRGRVPGDPAKAIDQLKRLGEMIRVHRDSHAGELPGGMGALLQSVVEDPKSYGFATALDVNPALLSEDCRFQPALPETCIPFLVFNRRRDGTPVGSPKPNGTRDLWAYTDLYRHVNTRFFAKGSTVNPVGFYLVLWDNGEVERVPYDDILYVPRRPDGTDWAVAFRGASGVPSDCITFDEFQTKVARMAAPFRGKPVPPGEAVPLPDNGGPEALVSLSRLLGAPIERDKLWELL
;
A
#
# COMPACT_ATOMS: atom_id res chain seq x y z
N MET A 1 47.15 -15.09 24.11
CA MET A 1 46.05 -14.10 24.11
C MET A 1 45.62 -13.80 22.68
N ARG A 2 44.52 -14.41 22.21
CA ARG A 2 43.85 -14.07 20.94
C ARG A 2 42.35 -14.14 21.19
N LEU A 3 41.69 -12.99 21.21
CA LEU A 3 40.22 -12.89 21.23
C LEU A 3 39.80 -11.47 20.80
N THR A 4 39.88 -11.18 19.50
CA THR A 4 39.26 -10.00 18.88
C THR A 4 38.75 -10.36 17.50
N ARG A 5 37.61 -11.07 17.42
CA ARG A 5 36.84 -11.27 16.18
C ARG A 5 35.45 -11.87 16.46
N ARG A 6 34.60 -11.20 17.25
CA ARG A 6 33.19 -11.65 17.44
C ARG A 6 32.12 -10.55 17.51
N ARG A 7 32.45 -9.26 17.29
CA ARG A 7 31.46 -8.17 17.31
C ARG A 7 30.88 -7.76 15.94
N GLY A 8 31.50 -8.16 14.83
CA GLY A 8 30.98 -7.84 13.48
C GLY A 8 29.85 -8.75 12.97
N LEU A 9 29.70 -9.97 13.51
CA LEU A 9 28.81 -10.98 12.93
C LEU A 9 27.35 -10.90 13.43
N ARG A 10 27.07 -10.11 14.47
CA ARG A 10 25.71 -9.97 15.04
C ARG A 10 24.90 -8.81 14.43
N ILE A 11 25.56 -7.83 13.81
CA ILE A 11 24.91 -6.64 13.23
C ILE A 11 24.28 -6.98 11.86
N ALA A 12 24.92 -7.85 11.08
CA ALA A 12 24.36 -8.35 9.83
C ALA A 12 23.09 -9.21 10.04
N ALA A 13 22.99 -9.95 11.15
CA ALA A 13 21.88 -10.87 11.38
C ALA A 13 20.53 -10.16 11.66
N ALA A 14 20.52 -8.99 12.31
CA ALA A 14 19.28 -8.26 12.57
C ALA A 14 18.68 -7.60 11.32
N LEU A 15 19.53 -7.23 10.36
CA LEU A 15 19.14 -6.61 9.08
C LEU A 15 18.84 -7.67 8.00
N VAL A 16 19.43 -8.87 8.11
CA VAL A 16 19.10 -10.02 7.26
C VAL A 16 17.73 -10.62 7.62
N ILE A 17 17.27 -10.52 8.87
CA ILE A 17 15.91 -10.96 9.26
C ILE A 17 14.83 -10.08 8.60
N SER A 18 15.07 -8.77 8.42
CA SER A 18 14.18 -7.91 7.64
C SER A 18 14.24 -8.16 6.12
N LEU A 19 15.36 -8.70 5.60
CA LEU A 19 15.48 -9.13 4.20
C LEU A 19 14.86 -10.52 3.93
N GLY A 20 14.78 -11.40 4.93
CA GLY A 20 14.23 -12.76 4.80
C GLY A 20 12.70 -12.86 4.79
N GLY A 21 11.98 -11.82 5.21
CA GLY A 21 10.51 -11.76 5.19
C GLY A 21 9.90 -11.40 3.82
N TRP A 22 10.73 -11.25 2.79
CA TRP A 22 10.40 -10.64 1.49
C TRP A 22 9.76 -11.59 0.46
N HIS A 23 9.19 -12.70 0.92
CA HIS A 23 8.37 -13.58 0.09
C HIS A 23 6.96 -13.65 0.66
N PHE A 24 6.21 -12.57 0.48
CA PHE A 24 4.77 -12.67 0.46
C PHE A 24 4.24 -12.11 -0.87
N ALA A 25 3.99 -13.07 -1.77
CA ALA A 25 2.95 -12.96 -2.78
C ALA A 25 1.65 -12.46 -2.13
N GLY A 26 0.70 -11.95 -2.90
CA GLY A 26 -0.62 -11.60 -2.39
C GLY A 26 -1.24 -12.79 -1.67
N HIS A 27 -1.08 -12.86 -0.34
CA HIS A 27 -1.85 -13.79 0.45
C HIS A 27 -3.20 -13.15 0.62
N HIS A 28 -4.15 -13.66 -0.17
CA HIS A 28 -5.42 -14.09 0.38
C HIS A 28 -5.23 -14.42 1.86
N ILE A 29 -5.96 -13.71 2.72
CA ILE A 29 -6.10 -14.07 4.12
C ILE A 29 -6.71 -15.47 4.14
N GLN A 30 -5.86 -16.50 4.13
CA GLN A 30 -6.24 -17.82 4.60
C GLN A 30 -6.26 -17.71 6.12
N ALA A 31 -7.46 -17.38 6.61
CA ALA A 31 -7.81 -17.56 8.00
C ALA A 31 -7.80 -19.07 8.29
N GLU A 32 -6.69 -19.63 8.74
CA GLU A 32 -6.60 -20.97 9.35
C GLU A 32 -5.20 -21.09 9.97
N GLN A 33 -5.05 -21.05 11.29
CA GLN A 33 -4.86 -22.25 12.12
C GLN A 33 -5.25 -21.99 13.59
N ALA A 34 -6.49 -21.58 13.81
CA ALA A 34 -7.15 -21.77 15.11
C ALA A 34 -8.44 -22.51 14.81
N ASP A 35 -8.71 -23.61 15.52
CA ASP A 35 -9.92 -24.43 15.39
C ASP A 35 -11.17 -23.53 15.23
N PRO A 36 -11.71 -23.37 14.01
CA PRO A 36 -12.78 -22.44 13.72
C PRO A 36 -14.14 -22.95 14.23
N GLY A 37 -14.20 -24.10 14.92
CA GLY A 37 -15.40 -24.57 15.59
C GLY A 37 -15.57 -24.04 17.03
N ALA A 38 -14.48 -23.64 17.69
CA ALA A 38 -14.48 -23.36 19.14
C ALA A 38 -14.58 -21.87 19.50
N LEU A 39 -14.17 -20.95 18.63
CA LEU A 39 -14.08 -19.50 18.92
C LEU A 39 -15.34 -18.67 18.56
N TRP A 40 -16.34 -19.28 17.92
CA TRP A 40 -17.33 -18.52 17.13
C TRP A 40 -18.80 -18.91 17.36
N LYS A 41 -19.10 -19.71 18.40
CA LYS A 41 -20.48 -20.18 18.66
C LYS A 41 -21.46 -19.07 19.08
N ASP A 42 -20.96 -17.90 19.48
CA ASP A 42 -21.77 -16.78 19.98
C ASP A 42 -21.42 -15.45 19.28
N ILE A 43 -21.65 -15.35 17.97
CA ILE A 43 -21.58 -14.07 17.24
C ILE A 43 -22.96 -13.39 17.34
N PRO A 44 -23.07 -12.23 18.02
CA PRO A 44 -24.35 -11.56 18.22
C PRO A 44 -24.90 -10.96 16.92
N PRO A 45 -26.20 -10.55 16.86
CA PRO A 45 -26.84 -10.03 15.64
C PRO A 45 -26.11 -8.84 15.00
N GLU A 46 -25.44 -8.03 15.82
CA GLU A 46 -24.63 -6.90 15.39
C GLU A 46 -23.29 -7.30 14.76
N GLY A 47 -22.88 -8.57 14.80
CA GLY A 47 -21.63 -9.04 14.21
C GLY A 47 -20.35 -8.58 14.94
N ARG A 48 -19.23 -9.28 14.73
CA ARG A 48 -17.92 -8.93 15.31
C ARG A 48 -17.05 -8.23 14.29
N SER A 49 -16.38 -7.14 14.67
CA SER A 49 -15.43 -6.43 13.81
C SER A 49 -13.99 -6.79 14.17
N LEU A 50 -13.19 -7.21 13.18
CA LEU A 50 -11.76 -7.49 13.40
C LEU A 50 -10.93 -6.19 13.50
N LYS A 51 -11.32 -5.13 12.77
CA LYS A 51 -10.70 -3.80 12.76
C LYS A 51 -11.74 -2.79 12.24
N ASP A 52 -12.49 -2.14 13.13
CA ASP A 52 -13.39 -1.03 12.73
C ASP A 52 -12.69 0.30 12.95
N THR A 53 -12.29 0.93 11.86
CA THR A 53 -11.63 2.24 11.89
C THR A 53 -12.60 3.40 12.04
N ARG A 54 -13.92 3.17 12.01
CA ARG A 54 -14.97 4.22 11.99
C ARG A 54 -14.70 5.34 10.99
N GLY A 55 -13.96 5.03 9.92
CA GLY A 55 -13.89 5.85 8.70
C GLY A 55 -12.75 6.83 8.74
N ARG A 56 -12.00 6.70 9.80
CA ARG A 56 -10.74 7.35 10.00
C ARG A 56 -9.70 6.47 9.34
N VAL A 57 -8.72 7.13 8.75
CA VAL A 57 -7.48 6.48 8.39
C VAL A 57 -6.60 6.57 9.63
N PRO A 58 -6.42 5.47 10.41
CA PRO A 58 -5.53 5.51 11.56
C PRO A 58 -4.09 5.80 11.12
N GLY A 59 -3.36 6.47 12.00
CA GLY A 59 -1.95 6.82 11.80
C GLY A 59 -1.72 8.27 11.39
N ASP A 60 -0.50 8.56 10.95
CA ASP A 60 -0.03 9.88 10.52
C ASP A 60 0.49 9.85 9.08
N PRO A 61 -0.39 10.10 8.09
CA PRO A 61 -0.01 10.15 6.69
C PRO A 61 1.07 11.17 6.36
N ALA A 62 1.20 12.26 7.14
CA ALA A 62 2.22 13.28 6.88
C ALA A 62 3.63 12.72 7.10
N LYS A 63 3.82 11.94 8.18
CA LYS A 63 5.08 11.23 8.45
C LYS A 63 5.46 10.29 7.30
N ALA A 64 4.51 9.54 6.75
CA ALA A 64 4.78 8.66 5.62
C ALA A 64 5.08 9.41 4.31
N ILE A 65 4.49 10.59 4.10
CA ILE A 65 4.86 11.46 2.97
C ILE A 65 6.33 11.87 3.08
N ASP A 66 6.79 12.26 4.27
CA ASP A 66 8.19 12.62 4.49
C ASP A 66 9.13 11.43 4.33
N GLN A 67 8.71 10.23 4.78
CA GLN A 67 9.44 8.99 4.55
C GLN A 67 9.53 8.63 3.07
N LEU A 68 8.46 8.80 2.29
CA LEU A 68 8.48 8.59 0.84
C LEU A 68 9.39 9.60 0.14
N LYS A 69 9.38 10.87 0.54
CA LYS A 69 10.32 11.87 0.00
C LYS A 69 11.77 11.48 0.30
N ARG A 70 12.06 11.08 1.54
CA ARG A 70 13.39 10.57 1.93
C ARG A 70 13.78 9.34 1.11
N LEU A 71 12.85 8.42 0.87
CA LEU A 71 13.05 7.25 0.03
C LEU A 71 13.36 7.66 -1.43
N GLY A 72 12.69 8.70 -1.95
CA GLY A 72 13.00 9.29 -3.25
C GLY A 72 14.42 9.82 -3.34
N GLU A 73 14.92 10.53 -2.33
CA GLU A 73 16.31 10.96 -2.28
C GLU A 73 17.28 9.76 -2.24
N MET A 74 16.96 8.72 -1.46
CA MET A 74 17.77 7.52 -1.42
C MET A 74 17.83 6.81 -2.78
N ILE A 75 16.71 6.73 -3.50
CA ILE A 75 16.66 6.16 -4.85
C ILE A 75 17.55 6.97 -5.82
N ARG A 76 17.57 8.30 -5.72
CA ARG A 76 18.46 9.15 -6.53
C ARG A 76 19.93 8.90 -6.23
N VAL A 77 20.32 8.87 -4.95
CA VAL A 77 21.70 8.56 -4.54
C VAL A 77 22.13 7.19 -5.04
N HIS A 78 21.26 6.17 -4.93
CA HIS A 78 21.52 4.85 -5.47
C HIS A 78 21.77 4.93 -6.98
N ARG A 79 20.88 5.59 -7.70
CA ARG A 79 20.98 5.75 -9.16
C ARG A 79 22.29 6.41 -9.58
N ASP A 80 22.68 7.48 -8.91
CA ASP A 80 23.90 8.24 -9.21
C ASP A 80 25.17 7.41 -8.94
N SER A 81 25.14 6.53 -7.94
CA SER A 81 26.25 5.63 -7.59
C SER A 81 26.29 4.33 -8.40
N HIS A 82 25.21 3.97 -9.11
CA HIS A 82 25.06 2.71 -9.83
C HIS A 82 24.83 2.91 -11.33
N ALA A 83 25.56 3.85 -11.94
CA ALA A 83 25.56 4.09 -13.39
C ALA A 83 24.16 4.34 -13.99
N GLY A 84 23.24 4.92 -13.22
CA GLY A 84 21.89 5.22 -13.66
C GLY A 84 20.87 4.11 -13.40
N GLU A 85 21.26 2.98 -12.82
CA GLU A 85 20.36 1.88 -12.46
C GLU A 85 19.52 2.18 -11.20
N LEU A 86 18.26 1.75 -11.21
CA LEU A 86 17.39 1.84 -10.04
C LEU A 86 17.52 0.60 -9.15
N PRO A 87 17.32 0.72 -7.83
CA PRO A 87 17.45 -0.41 -6.92
C PRO A 87 16.41 -1.49 -7.27
N GLY A 88 16.81 -2.77 -7.25
CA GLY A 88 15.97 -3.92 -7.61
C GLY A 88 14.71 -4.17 -6.75
N GLY A 89 14.41 -3.25 -5.84
CA GLY A 89 13.41 -3.34 -4.80
C GLY A 89 13.95 -2.68 -3.53
N MET A 90 13.11 -2.56 -2.51
CA MET A 90 13.53 -1.88 -1.28
C MET A 90 14.63 -2.67 -0.53
N GLY A 91 14.69 -4.00 -0.63
CA GLY A 91 15.80 -4.79 -0.07
C GLY A 91 17.16 -4.43 -0.67
N ALA A 92 17.23 -4.25 -2.00
CA ALA A 92 18.45 -3.83 -2.68
C ALA A 92 18.84 -2.39 -2.30
N LEU A 93 17.85 -1.49 -2.19
CA LEU A 93 18.10 -0.12 -1.73
C LEU A 93 18.67 -0.09 -0.31
N LEU A 94 18.06 -0.83 0.62
CA LEU A 94 18.54 -0.92 2.00
C LEU A 94 19.95 -1.51 2.07
N GLN A 95 20.25 -2.50 1.22
CA GLN A 95 21.60 -3.05 1.13
C GLN A 95 22.62 -1.96 0.75
N SER A 96 22.38 -1.18 -0.31
CA SER A 96 23.28 -0.09 -0.71
C SER A 96 23.45 0.97 0.39
N VAL A 97 22.39 1.26 1.13
CA VAL A 97 22.42 2.23 2.23
C VAL A 97 23.23 1.69 3.41
N VAL A 98 23.16 0.40 3.70
CA VAL A 98 23.95 -0.23 4.77
C VAL A 98 25.43 -0.29 4.41
N GLU A 99 25.75 -0.47 3.13
CA GLU A 99 27.12 -0.51 2.63
C GLU A 99 27.79 0.88 2.64
N ASP A 100 27.02 1.95 2.41
CA ASP A 100 27.52 3.33 2.47
C ASP A 100 26.50 4.32 3.08
N PRO A 101 26.24 4.26 4.39
CA PRO A 101 25.16 5.05 5.01
C PRO A 101 25.37 6.57 4.87
N LYS A 102 26.62 7.02 4.78
CA LYS A 102 26.96 8.45 4.73
C LYS A 102 26.50 9.09 3.43
N SER A 103 26.66 8.42 2.29
CA SER A 103 26.18 8.94 1.00
C SER A 103 24.66 9.11 0.96
N TYR A 104 23.93 8.31 1.74
CA TYR A 104 22.48 8.42 1.90
C TYR A 104 22.06 9.35 3.06
N GLY A 105 23.01 10.10 3.64
CA GLY A 105 22.74 11.08 4.70
C GLY A 105 22.43 10.46 6.06
N PHE A 106 22.94 9.27 6.36
CA PHE A 106 22.89 8.62 7.68
C PHE A 106 24.26 8.61 8.33
N ALA A 107 24.32 8.77 9.66
CA ALA A 107 25.59 8.69 10.38
C ALA A 107 26.11 7.25 10.41
N THR A 108 25.21 6.28 10.61
CA THR A 108 25.48 4.84 10.65
C THR A 108 24.34 4.04 10.01
N ALA A 109 24.60 2.77 9.69
CA ALA A 109 23.57 1.86 9.21
C ALA A 109 22.45 1.60 10.23
N LEU A 110 22.69 1.83 11.53
CA LEU A 110 21.69 1.66 12.59
C LEU A 110 20.60 2.74 12.53
N ASP A 111 20.89 3.89 11.90
CA ASP A 111 19.97 5.02 11.82
C ASP A 111 18.92 4.85 10.70
N VAL A 112 19.10 3.86 9.82
CA VAL A 112 18.25 3.65 8.63
C VAL A 112 16.87 3.13 9.02
N ASN A 113 16.81 2.07 9.83
CA ASN A 113 15.55 1.46 10.24
C ASN A 113 14.65 2.47 10.99
N PRO A 114 15.12 3.19 12.03
CA PRO A 114 14.28 4.18 12.72
C PRO A 114 13.74 5.29 11.81
N ALA A 115 14.47 5.65 10.75
CA ALA A 115 14.04 6.67 9.80
C ALA A 115 12.93 6.20 8.86
N LEU A 116 12.91 4.90 8.51
CA LEU A 116 11.96 4.32 7.54
C LEU A 116 10.87 3.46 8.16
N LEU A 117 11.00 3.10 9.44
CA LEU A 117 9.93 2.45 10.18
C LEU A 117 8.79 3.44 10.42
N SER A 118 7.57 3.01 10.13
CA SER A 118 6.38 3.75 10.52
C SER A 118 5.76 3.09 11.75
N GLU A 119 5.49 3.89 12.78
CA GLU A 119 4.72 3.42 13.94
C GLU A 119 3.31 2.96 13.54
N ASP A 120 2.81 3.44 12.39
CA ASP A 120 1.52 3.07 11.84
C ASP A 120 1.48 1.62 11.34
N CYS A 121 2.63 0.96 11.17
CA CYS A 121 2.71 -0.47 10.88
C CYS A 121 1.96 -1.32 11.93
N ARG A 122 1.77 -0.80 13.17
CA ARG A 122 0.90 -1.41 14.19
C ARG A 122 -0.54 -1.66 13.74
N PHE A 123 -1.01 -0.95 12.72
CA PHE A 123 -2.34 -1.13 12.16
C PHE A 123 -2.39 -2.23 11.10
N GLN A 124 -1.25 -2.71 10.60
CA GLN A 124 -1.17 -3.85 9.68
C GLN A 124 -1.28 -5.20 10.42
N PRO A 125 -1.75 -6.26 9.75
CA PRO A 125 -1.90 -7.58 10.36
C PRO A 125 -0.60 -8.35 10.58
N ALA A 126 0.56 -7.92 10.04
CA ALA A 126 1.83 -8.64 10.16
C ALA A 126 3.00 -7.72 10.55
N LEU A 127 3.82 -8.18 11.52
CA LEU A 127 5.14 -7.68 11.92
C LEU A 127 5.30 -6.13 12.02
N PRO A 128 4.57 -5.48 12.94
CA PRO A 128 4.55 -4.01 13.03
C PRO A 128 5.88 -3.39 13.46
N GLU A 129 6.74 -4.14 14.14
CA GLU A 129 7.99 -3.62 14.73
C GLU A 129 9.20 -3.68 13.78
N THR A 130 9.08 -4.38 12.65
CA THR A 130 10.22 -4.63 11.74
C THR A 130 9.92 -4.37 10.26
N CYS A 131 8.66 -4.06 9.92
CA CYS A 131 8.26 -3.88 8.53
C CYS A 131 8.44 -2.42 8.09
N ILE A 132 9.28 -2.20 7.08
CA ILE A 132 9.32 -0.95 6.31
C ILE A 132 8.19 -1.04 5.27
N PRO A 133 7.12 -0.21 5.37
CA PRO A 133 5.85 -0.45 4.68
C PRO A 133 5.83 0.08 3.24
N PHE A 134 7.00 0.20 2.58
CA PHE A 134 7.11 0.79 1.25
C PHE A 134 7.61 -0.24 0.23
N LEU A 135 6.92 -0.31 -0.89
CA LEU A 135 7.32 -1.08 -2.05
C LEU A 135 8.07 -0.17 -3.02
N VAL A 136 9.26 -0.58 -3.46
CA VAL A 136 10.09 0.14 -4.44
C VAL A 136 10.17 -0.65 -5.74
N PHE A 137 10.14 0.04 -6.87
CA PHE A 137 10.05 -0.55 -8.20
C PHE A 137 11.25 -0.18 -9.08
N ASN A 138 11.84 -1.18 -9.75
CA ASN A 138 12.76 -0.97 -10.87
C ASN A 138 12.17 -1.36 -12.23
N ARG A 139 10.96 -1.94 -12.24
CA ARG A 139 10.23 -2.32 -13.46
C ARG A 139 8.80 -1.80 -13.42
N ARG A 140 8.31 -1.37 -14.58
CA ARG A 140 6.91 -1.02 -14.84
C ARG A 140 6.05 -2.28 -14.86
N ARG A 141 4.72 -2.11 -14.92
CA ARG A 141 3.77 -3.24 -14.91
C ARG A 141 3.88 -4.14 -16.15
N ASP A 142 4.26 -3.57 -17.29
CA ASP A 142 4.60 -4.29 -18.52
C ASP A 142 6.00 -4.96 -18.50
N GLY A 143 6.75 -4.83 -17.41
CA GLY A 143 8.08 -5.42 -17.23
C GLY A 143 9.24 -4.57 -17.77
N THR A 144 8.97 -3.46 -18.46
CA THR A 144 10.02 -2.55 -18.93
C THR A 144 10.71 -1.82 -17.76
N PRO A 145 11.98 -1.39 -17.89
CA PRO A 145 12.69 -0.72 -16.80
C PRO A 145 12.07 0.65 -16.47
N VAL A 146 11.95 0.96 -15.18
CA VAL A 146 11.66 2.32 -14.69
C VAL A 146 12.83 3.23 -15.06
N GLY A 147 12.55 4.48 -15.47
CA GLY A 147 13.56 5.44 -15.92
C GLY A 147 13.96 5.32 -17.40
N SER A 148 13.49 4.30 -18.12
CA SER A 148 13.59 4.22 -19.58
C SER A 148 12.65 5.25 -20.26
N PRO A 149 12.77 5.54 -21.57
CA PRO A 149 11.79 6.38 -22.26
C PRO A 149 10.35 5.90 -22.00
N LYS A 150 9.44 6.86 -21.83
CA LYS A 150 8.03 6.61 -21.49
C LYS A 150 7.09 7.40 -22.39
N PRO A 151 5.84 6.95 -22.58
CA PRO A 151 4.85 7.71 -23.33
C PRO A 151 4.59 9.09 -22.72
N ASN A 152 4.32 10.09 -23.58
CA ASN A 152 4.00 11.45 -23.15
C ASN A 152 2.80 11.45 -22.18
N GLY A 153 2.91 12.25 -21.12
CA GLY A 153 1.86 12.36 -20.09
C GLY A 153 1.84 11.21 -19.07
N THR A 154 2.79 10.28 -19.11
CA THR A 154 2.91 9.20 -18.12
C THR A 154 4.05 9.45 -17.12
N ARG A 155 3.91 8.89 -15.92
CA ARG A 155 4.88 8.98 -14.83
C ARG A 155 5.42 7.61 -14.44
N ASP A 156 6.65 7.57 -13.96
CA ASP A 156 7.24 6.34 -13.47
C ASP A 156 6.97 6.22 -11.97
N LEU A 157 6.48 5.05 -11.55
CA LEU A 157 6.23 4.74 -10.15
C LEU A 157 7.55 4.32 -9.50
N TRP A 158 8.07 5.11 -8.56
CA TRP A 158 9.26 4.75 -7.80
C TRP A 158 8.93 3.92 -6.57
N ALA A 159 7.92 4.34 -5.81
CA ALA A 159 7.49 3.62 -4.63
C ALA A 159 6.01 3.86 -4.30
N TYR A 160 5.42 2.98 -3.49
CA TYR A 160 4.16 3.30 -2.80
C TYR A 160 4.05 2.57 -1.47
N THR A 161 3.10 3.02 -0.64
CA THR A 161 2.62 2.29 0.53
C THR A 161 1.10 2.16 0.52
N ASP A 162 0.61 1.03 1.00
CA ASP A 162 -0.80 0.74 1.25
C ASP A 162 -1.16 0.80 2.74
N LEU A 163 -0.26 1.35 3.58
CA LEU A 163 -0.43 1.46 5.02
C LEU A 163 -1.72 2.17 5.44
N TYR A 164 -2.15 3.14 4.64
CA TYR A 164 -3.35 3.95 4.86
C TYR A 164 -4.58 3.45 4.09
N ARG A 165 -4.48 2.25 3.51
CA ARG A 165 -5.60 1.53 2.90
C ARG A 165 -6.03 0.44 3.88
N HIS A 166 -7.14 0.68 4.56
CA HIS A 166 -7.66 -0.22 5.58
C HIS A 166 -8.81 -1.04 5.05
N VAL A 167 -8.94 -2.25 5.56
CA VAL A 167 -10.05 -3.14 5.23
C VAL A 167 -10.81 -3.43 6.51
N ASN A 168 -11.96 -2.76 6.68
CA ASN A 168 -12.84 -3.02 7.81
C ASN A 168 -13.63 -4.31 7.51
N THR A 169 -13.41 -5.37 8.28
CA THR A 169 -14.15 -6.62 8.11
C THR A 169 -15.06 -6.88 9.30
N ARG A 170 -16.35 -7.06 9.01
CA ARG A 170 -17.38 -7.43 9.99
C ARG A 170 -17.90 -8.82 9.68
N PHE A 171 -17.94 -9.68 10.69
CA PHE A 171 -18.37 -11.07 10.57
C PHE A 171 -19.77 -11.22 11.15
N PHE A 172 -20.65 -11.85 10.38
CA PHE A 172 -22.01 -12.21 10.75
C PHE A 172 -22.21 -13.72 10.58
N ALA A 173 -23.27 -14.26 11.17
CA ALA A 173 -23.62 -15.68 11.03
C ALA A 173 -23.88 -16.11 9.56
N LYS A 174 -24.24 -15.17 8.68
CA LYS A 174 -24.55 -15.42 7.27
C LYS A 174 -23.43 -15.02 6.30
N GLY A 175 -22.27 -14.63 6.80
CA GLY A 175 -21.12 -14.22 5.98
C GLY A 175 -20.36 -13.04 6.57
N SER A 176 -19.31 -12.60 5.88
CA SER A 176 -18.55 -11.41 6.24
C SER A 176 -18.85 -10.25 5.27
N THR A 177 -18.82 -9.04 5.80
CA THR A 177 -18.83 -7.81 5.01
C THR A 177 -17.47 -7.15 5.11
N VAL A 178 -16.94 -6.76 3.96
CA VAL A 178 -15.64 -6.10 3.83
C VAL A 178 -15.89 -4.68 3.38
N ASN A 179 -15.27 -3.69 4.03
CA ASN A 179 -15.37 -2.29 3.63
C ASN A 179 -13.96 -1.66 3.58
N PRO A 180 -13.34 -1.57 2.39
CA PRO A 180 -12.08 -0.88 2.23
C PRO A 180 -12.26 0.64 2.39
N VAL A 181 -11.33 1.30 3.08
CA VAL A 181 -11.31 2.76 3.25
C VAL A 181 -9.88 3.29 3.13
N GLY A 182 -9.75 4.58 2.87
CA GLY A 182 -8.47 5.28 2.89
C GLY A 182 -7.84 5.43 1.50
N PHE A 183 -6.52 5.28 1.42
CA PHE A 183 -5.75 5.65 0.22
C PHE A 183 -4.38 5.00 0.19
N TYR A 184 -3.79 5.03 -1.00
CA TYR A 184 -2.37 4.77 -1.24
C TYR A 184 -1.61 6.09 -1.22
N LEU A 185 -0.36 6.06 -0.74
CA LEU A 185 0.60 7.13 -0.99
C LEU A 185 1.60 6.63 -2.03
N VAL A 186 1.74 7.40 -3.10
CA VAL A 186 2.48 7.04 -4.31
C VAL A 186 3.60 8.04 -4.53
N LEU A 187 4.84 7.57 -4.61
CA LEU A 187 6.01 8.37 -4.99
C LEU A 187 6.31 8.19 -6.48
N TRP A 188 6.25 9.30 -7.20
CA TRP A 188 6.54 9.39 -8.63
C TRP A 188 8.00 9.74 -8.92
N ASP A 189 8.42 9.57 -10.16
CA ASP A 189 9.79 9.80 -10.61
C ASP A 189 10.22 11.27 -10.62
N ASN A 190 9.27 12.20 -10.54
CA ASN A 190 9.53 13.62 -10.30
C ASN A 190 9.75 13.94 -8.80
N GLY A 191 9.62 12.96 -7.89
CA GLY A 191 9.71 13.14 -6.44
C GLY A 191 8.41 13.60 -5.78
N GLU A 192 7.33 13.77 -6.53
CA GLU A 192 6.02 14.09 -6.00
C GLU A 192 5.43 12.89 -5.25
N VAL A 193 4.79 13.17 -4.11
CA VAL A 193 4.02 12.18 -3.38
C VAL A 193 2.54 12.49 -3.56
N GLU A 194 1.83 11.56 -4.20
CA GLU A 194 0.40 11.68 -4.49
C GLU A 194 -0.41 10.77 -3.58
N ARG A 195 -1.55 11.29 -3.11
CA ARG A 195 -2.55 10.52 -2.40
C ARG A 195 -3.59 9.98 -3.40
N VAL A 196 -3.58 8.67 -3.64
CA VAL A 196 -4.52 8.01 -4.55
C VAL A 196 -5.61 7.30 -3.75
N PRO A 197 -6.90 7.67 -3.91
CA PRO A 197 -8.01 6.96 -3.27
C PRO A 197 -7.96 5.46 -3.53
N TYR A 198 -8.38 4.65 -2.56
CA TYR A 198 -8.29 3.19 -2.68
C TYR A 198 -9.09 2.61 -3.86
N ASP A 199 -10.11 3.33 -4.33
CA ASP A 199 -11.01 2.96 -5.42
C ASP A 199 -10.64 3.61 -6.76
N ASP A 200 -9.66 4.51 -6.79
CA ASP A 200 -9.12 5.12 -8.02
C ASP A 200 -7.87 4.39 -8.56
N ILE A 201 -7.75 3.12 -8.17
CA ILE A 201 -6.68 2.23 -8.64
C ILE A 201 -7.14 1.39 -9.83
N LEU A 202 -6.16 0.80 -10.50
CA LEU A 202 -6.33 -0.19 -11.55
C LEU A 202 -5.81 -1.54 -11.06
N TYR A 203 -6.36 -2.61 -11.58
CA TYR A 203 -5.88 -3.98 -11.39
C TYR A 203 -5.31 -4.50 -12.69
N VAL A 204 -4.09 -5.02 -12.61
CA VAL A 204 -3.34 -5.59 -13.73
C VAL A 204 -3.09 -7.07 -13.45
N PRO A 205 -3.41 -7.99 -14.38
CA PRO A 205 -3.11 -9.39 -14.20
C PRO A 205 -1.60 -9.60 -14.16
N ARG A 206 -1.09 -10.31 -13.15
CA ARG A 206 0.33 -10.70 -13.06
C ARG A 206 0.61 -12.01 -13.78
N ARG A 207 -0.44 -12.81 -14.02
CA ARG A 207 -0.39 -14.10 -14.69
C ARG A 207 -1.40 -14.15 -15.83
N PRO A 208 -1.09 -14.86 -16.93
CA PRO A 208 -2.02 -15.00 -18.06
C PRO A 208 -3.35 -15.67 -17.69
N ASP A 209 -3.37 -16.46 -16.62
CA ASP A 209 -4.57 -17.17 -16.14
C ASP A 209 -5.53 -16.29 -15.33
N GLY A 210 -5.18 -15.01 -15.08
CA GLY A 210 -6.01 -14.08 -14.31
C GLY A 210 -6.21 -14.47 -12.84
N THR A 211 -5.37 -15.33 -12.28
CA THR A 211 -5.46 -15.77 -10.87
C THR A 211 -4.74 -14.84 -9.90
N ASP A 212 -3.78 -14.04 -10.40
CA ASP A 212 -2.97 -13.13 -9.60
C ASP A 212 -3.03 -11.73 -10.21
N TRP A 213 -3.21 -10.73 -9.36
CA TRP A 213 -3.45 -9.34 -9.75
C TRP A 213 -2.60 -8.38 -8.93
N ALA A 214 -2.08 -7.35 -9.58
CA ALA A 214 -1.35 -6.26 -8.96
C ALA A 214 -2.11 -4.95 -9.07
N VAL A 215 -1.93 -4.10 -8.07
CA VAL A 215 -2.40 -2.71 -8.10
C VAL A 215 -1.56 -1.89 -9.06
N ALA A 216 -2.20 -1.07 -9.88
CA ALA A 216 -1.56 -0.04 -10.68
C ALA A 216 -2.28 1.31 -10.46
N PHE A 217 -1.61 2.39 -10.83
CA PHE A 217 -2.10 3.75 -10.60
C PHE A 217 -2.33 4.44 -11.94
N ARG A 218 -3.39 5.24 -12.04
CA ARG A 218 -3.69 6.00 -13.25
C ARG A 218 -2.52 6.93 -13.60
N GLY A 219 -2.21 7.04 -14.88
CA GLY A 219 -1.08 7.84 -15.37
C GLY A 219 0.30 7.20 -15.14
N ALA A 220 0.39 6.02 -14.52
CA ALA A 220 1.65 5.28 -14.45
C ALA A 220 2.03 4.72 -15.83
N SER A 221 3.31 4.80 -16.17
CA SER A 221 3.87 4.21 -17.38
C SER A 221 3.85 2.68 -17.31
N GLY A 222 3.67 2.04 -18.47
CA GLY A 222 3.65 0.59 -18.60
C GLY A 222 2.45 -0.09 -17.94
N VAL A 223 1.37 0.63 -17.66
CA VAL A 223 0.07 0.04 -17.32
C VAL A 223 -0.55 -0.49 -18.62
N PRO A 224 -0.87 -1.79 -18.72
CA PRO A 224 -1.38 -2.37 -19.95
C PRO A 224 -2.84 -1.96 -20.19
N SER A 225 -3.25 -1.97 -21.46
CA SER A 225 -4.59 -1.53 -21.88
C SER A 225 -5.73 -2.45 -21.42
N ASP A 226 -5.43 -3.69 -21.05
CA ASP A 226 -6.37 -4.68 -20.53
C ASP A 226 -6.52 -4.64 -19.00
N CYS A 227 -5.92 -3.63 -18.34
CA CYS A 227 -6.17 -3.39 -16.93
C CYS A 227 -7.67 -3.10 -16.68
N ILE A 228 -8.14 -3.45 -15.50
CA ILE A 228 -9.52 -3.23 -15.10
C ILE A 228 -9.60 -2.28 -13.90
N THR A 229 -10.70 -1.56 -13.78
CA THR A 229 -10.95 -0.65 -12.66
C THR A 229 -11.21 -1.42 -11.35
N PHE A 230 -11.16 -0.73 -10.22
CA PHE A 230 -11.56 -1.30 -8.93
C PHE A 230 -12.95 -1.96 -8.97
N ASP A 231 -13.95 -1.29 -9.54
CA ASP A 231 -15.32 -1.82 -9.60
C ASP A 231 -15.42 -3.08 -10.45
N GLU A 232 -14.74 -3.08 -11.60
CA GLU A 232 -14.69 -4.25 -12.48
C GLU A 232 -13.97 -5.41 -11.81
N PHE A 233 -12.90 -5.14 -11.06
CA PHE A 233 -12.23 -6.17 -10.28
C PHE A 233 -13.17 -6.76 -9.23
N GLN A 234 -13.85 -5.92 -8.43
CA GLN A 234 -14.78 -6.41 -7.40
C GLN A 234 -15.90 -7.26 -7.99
N THR A 235 -16.49 -6.82 -9.10
CA THR A 235 -17.66 -7.48 -9.69
C THR A 235 -17.29 -8.68 -10.57
N LYS A 236 -16.31 -8.54 -11.46
CA LYS A 236 -15.95 -9.57 -12.45
C LYS A 236 -14.98 -10.62 -11.91
N VAL A 237 -14.02 -10.20 -11.07
CA VAL A 237 -12.94 -11.07 -10.57
C VAL A 237 -13.26 -11.60 -9.17
N ALA A 238 -13.52 -10.71 -8.22
CA ALA A 238 -13.87 -11.10 -6.85
C ALA A 238 -15.33 -11.58 -6.71
N ARG A 239 -16.12 -11.50 -7.79
CA ARG A 239 -17.52 -11.98 -7.89
C ARG A 239 -18.43 -11.40 -6.80
N MET A 240 -18.18 -10.15 -6.44
CA MET A 240 -19.00 -9.42 -5.49
C MET A 240 -20.24 -8.88 -6.19
N ALA A 241 -21.39 -8.92 -5.51
CA ALA A 241 -22.65 -8.42 -6.08
C ALA A 241 -22.59 -6.91 -6.41
N ALA A 242 -21.80 -6.15 -5.66
CA ALA A 242 -21.51 -4.75 -5.89
C ALA A 242 -20.11 -4.42 -5.33
N PRO A 243 -19.41 -3.41 -5.89
CA PRO A 243 -18.16 -2.93 -5.29
C PRO A 243 -18.41 -2.31 -3.92
N PHE A 244 -17.53 -2.58 -2.97
CA PHE A 244 -17.59 -1.94 -1.66
C PHE A 244 -17.11 -0.49 -1.74
N ARG A 245 -18.07 0.42 -1.72
CA ARG A 245 -17.87 1.87 -1.60
C ARG A 245 -18.60 2.33 -0.35
N GLY A 246 -17.98 3.20 0.45
CA GLY A 246 -18.71 3.95 1.46
C GLY A 246 -18.05 4.09 2.82
N LYS A 247 -18.65 4.98 3.63
CA LYS A 247 -18.28 5.19 5.02
C LYS A 247 -18.39 3.88 5.80
N PRO A 248 -17.57 3.69 6.83
CA PRO A 248 -17.70 2.55 7.72
C PRO A 248 -19.05 2.55 8.39
N VAL A 249 -19.44 1.33 8.70
CA VAL A 249 -20.67 1.01 9.39
C VAL A 249 -20.58 1.58 10.81
N PRO A 250 -21.45 2.52 11.21
CA PRO A 250 -21.51 2.99 12.59
C PRO A 250 -21.78 1.83 13.58
N PRO A 251 -21.42 1.99 14.86
CA PRO A 251 -21.82 1.02 15.89
C PRO A 251 -23.33 0.83 15.91
N GLY A 252 -23.79 -0.43 15.80
CA GLY A 252 -25.21 -0.79 15.81
C GLY A 252 -25.88 -0.96 14.45
N GLU A 253 -25.23 -0.56 13.34
CA GLU A 253 -25.77 -0.80 12.00
C GLU A 253 -25.17 -2.09 11.41
N ALA A 254 -25.99 -2.92 10.75
CA ALA A 254 -25.58 -4.23 10.23
C ALA A 254 -25.24 -4.22 8.73
N VAL A 255 -25.55 -3.12 8.04
CA VAL A 255 -25.42 -2.99 6.58
C VAL A 255 -24.57 -1.74 6.30
N PRO A 256 -23.58 -1.81 5.40
CA PRO A 256 -22.94 -0.60 4.87
C PRO A 256 -24.04 0.33 4.37
N LEU A 257 -24.14 1.53 4.93
CA LEU A 257 -25.05 2.53 4.40
C LEU A 257 -24.71 2.73 2.92
N PRO A 258 -25.70 2.72 2.01
CA PRO A 258 -25.48 3.19 0.66
C PRO A 258 -24.83 4.56 0.74
N ASP A 259 -23.76 4.74 -0.03
CA ASP A 259 -23.06 6.00 -0.10
C ASP A 259 -24.00 7.09 -0.62
N ASN A 260 -24.61 7.85 0.29
CA ASN A 260 -25.35 9.05 -0.07
C ASN A 260 -24.41 10.23 -0.38
N GLY A 261 -23.12 9.97 -0.53
CA GLY A 261 -22.16 10.90 -1.06
C GLY A 261 -21.84 12.04 -0.13
N GLY A 262 -20.98 11.76 0.84
CA GLY A 262 -20.02 12.79 1.22
C GLY A 262 -19.38 13.44 -0.03
N PRO A 263 -18.71 14.59 0.11
CA PRO A 263 -18.20 15.35 -1.04
C PRO A 263 -17.40 14.49 -2.04
N GLU A 264 -16.77 13.40 -1.59
CA GLU A 264 -16.11 12.38 -2.42
C GLU A 264 -17.03 11.59 -3.37
N ALA A 265 -18.26 11.24 -2.98
CA ALA A 265 -19.20 10.65 -3.91
C ALA A 265 -19.91 11.69 -4.77
N LEU A 266 -19.97 12.97 -4.35
CA LEU A 266 -20.32 14.06 -5.26
C LEU A 266 -19.25 14.29 -6.35
N VAL A 267 -17.95 14.16 -6.04
CA VAL A 267 -16.87 14.11 -7.06
C VAL A 267 -17.07 12.92 -7.99
N SER A 268 -17.40 11.75 -7.44
CA SER A 268 -17.62 10.54 -8.24
C SER A 268 -18.88 10.65 -9.11
N LEU A 269 -19.95 11.27 -8.59
CA LEU A 269 -21.19 11.56 -9.31
C LEU A 269 -20.96 12.64 -10.39
N SER A 270 -20.20 13.69 -10.10
CA SER A 270 -19.92 14.76 -11.06
C SER A 270 -19.06 14.25 -12.23
N ARG A 271 -18.13 13.32 -11.96
CA ARG A 271 -17.38 12.58 -12.98
C ARG A 271 -18.27 11.66 -13.82
N LEU A 272 -19.24 10.98 -13.20
CA LEU A 272 -20.27 10.18 -13.89
C LEU A 272 -21.22 11.04 -14.75
N LEU A 273 -21.49 12.27 -14.33
CA LEU A 273 -22.40 13.21 -15.01
C LEU A 273 -21.69 14.16 -15.99
N GLY A 274 -20.38 14.00 -16.21
CA GLY A 274 -19.62 14.78 -17.21
C GLY A 274 -19.40 16.25 -16.86
N ALA A 275 -19.61 16.66 -15.61
CA ALA A 275 -19.37 18.01 -15.12
C ALA A 275 -18.17 17.98 -14.14
N PRO A 276 -16.97 18.42 -14.55
CA PRO A 276 -15.82 18.47 -13.65
C PRO A 276 -16.05 19.56 -12.61
N ILE A 277 -16.49 19.18 -11.42
CA ILE A 277 -16.46 20.04 -10.24
C ILE A 277 -15.13 19.78 -9.53
N GLU A 278 -14.33 20.82 -9.35
CA GLU A 278 -13.08 20.74 -8.61
C GLU A 278 -13.34 20.47 -7.13
N ARG A 279 -12.51 19.60 -6.55
CA ARG A 279 -12.65 19.08 -5.19
C ARG A 279 -12.76 20.18 -4.13
N ASP A 280 -12.07 21.29 -4.33
CA ASP A 280 -12.02 22.39 -3.35
C ASP A 280 -13.33 23.18 -3.32
N LYS A 281 -14.06 23.25 -4.44
CA LYS A 281 -15.40 23.89 -4.51
C LYS A 281 -16.51 23.05 -3.87
N LEU A 282 -16.29 21.75 -3.71
CA LEU A 282 -17.25 20.86 -3.05
C LEU A 282 -17.29 21.03 -1.53
N TRP A 283 -16.23 21.58 -0.93
CA TRP A 283 -16.19 21.91 0.49
C TRP A 283 -16.91 23.20 0.84
N GLU A 284 -17.15 24.09 -0.14
CA GLU A 284 -17.87 25.36 0.06
C GLU A 284 -19.40 25.20 -0.04
N LEU A 285 -19.88 24.02 -0.47
CA LEU A 285 -21.31 23.71 -0.70
C LEU A 285 -21.95 22.88 0.43
N LEU A 286 -21.20 22.57 1.50
CA LEU A 286 -21.64 21.82 2.69
C LEU A 286 -21.50 22.66 3.95
#